data_AF-A0A9D5SQ45-F1
#
_entry.id   AF-A0A9D5SQ45-F1
#
_cell.length_a   1.000
_cell.length_b   1.000
_cell.length_c   1.000
_cell.angle_alpha   90.00
_cell.angle_beta   90.00
_cell.angle_gamma   90.00
#
_symmetry.space_group_name_H-M   'P 1'
#
loop_
_entity.id
_entity.type
_entity.pdbx_description
1 polymer ?
#
loop_
_entity_poly.entity_id
_entity_poly.type
_entity_poly.pdbx_seq_one_letter_code
_entity_poly.pdbx_strand_id
1 'polypeptide(L)'
;MKPEKHQLTLLTEAERDVLAAKDEEAASHRSRGYFAGALIRFGRNKSSVAAAVILALLGLYAVIAPLLSPYTIAHRDALYAGFPPYLAGVPMLDGGIVYESQTPAKLDYLSAIGEETGMDPVVKILGETVTVTTHRGEERRSVSYRLRVNRYFETGIVRRVMQPEEFERIQQFQRERGIQVIYPYVEPSVGGGDAKVWYRVMADGTREAAYLTDKAAEGAPYDSLRIPGDDGSYIYSV
;
A
#
# COMPACT_ATOMS: atom_id res chain seq x y z
N MET A 1 15.55 26.45 85.56
CA MET A 1 15.72 25.55 84.39
C MET A 1 14.32 25.28 83.84
N LYS A 2 14.00 25.83 82.67
CA LYS A 2 12.69 25.70 82.02
C LYS A 2 12.54 24.28 81.46
N PRO A 3 11.36 23.64 81.53
CA PRO A 3 11.05 22.53 80.65
C PRO A 3 10.52 23.07 79.32
N GLU A 4 11.29 22.87 78.24
CA GLU A 4 10.77 22.90 76.87
C GLU A 4 9.75 21.76 76.72
N LYS A 5 8.48 22.12 76.49
CA LYS A 5 7.51 21.19 75.92
C LYS A 5 7.38 21.50 74.43
N HIS A 6 7.88 20.58 73.62
CA HIS A 6 7.36 20.32 72.28
C HIS A 6 5.82 20.32 72.33
N GLN A 7 5.21 21.26 71.63
CA GLN A 7 3.86 21.08 71.10
C GLN A 7 3.89 21.50 69.64
N LEU A 8 3.97 20.50 68.75
CA LEU A 8 3.43 20.62 67.41
C LEU A 8 1.93 20.87 67.58
N THR A 9 1.52 22.13 67.40
CA THR A 9 0.11 22.50 67.38
C THR A 9 -0.54 21.83 66.17
N LEU A 10 -1.29 20.76 66.43
CA LEU A 10 -2.20 20.17 65.45
C LEU A 10 -3.27 21.22 65.14
N LEU A 11 -3.10 21.95 64.04
CA LEU A 11 -4.11 22.87 63.51
C LEU A 11 -5.44 22.12 63.39
N THR A 12 -6.47 22.70 63.98
CA THR A 12 -7.85 22.19 63.89
C THR A 12 -8.32 22.21 62.43
N GLU A 13 -9.24 21.33 62.04
CA GLU A 13 -9.72 21.26 60.65
C GLU A 13 -10.22 22.61 60.13
N ALA A 14 -10.90 23.39 60.98
CA ALA A 14 -11.34 24.74 60.67
C ALA A 14 -10.18 25.71 60.38
N GLU A 15 -9.06 25.61 61.12
CA GLU A 15 -7.88 26.45 60.87
C GLU A 15 -7.14 26.03 59.60
N ARG A 16 -7.17 24.75 59.24
CA ARG A 16 -6.62 24.25 57.97
C ARG A 16 -7.45 24.71 56.78
N ASP A 17 -8.77 24.71 56.89
CA ASP A 17 -9.68 25.20 55.86
C ASP A 17 -9.54 26.71 55.66
N VAL A 18 -9.38 27.47 56.76
CA VAL A 18 -9.09 28.90 56.70
C VAL A 18 -7.72 29.18 56.09
N LEU A 19 -6.69 28.39 56.43
CA LEU A 19 -5.36 28.55 55.83
C LEU A 19 -5.37 28.18 54.34
N ALA A 20 -6.07 27.11 53.96
CA ALA A 20 -6.23 26.69 52.57
C ALA A 20 -7.00 27.72 51.74
N ALA A 21 -8.07 28.30 52.30
CA ALA A 21 -8.81 29.40 51.65
C ALA A 21 -7.94 30.65 51.50
N LYS A 22 -7.10 30.96 52.50
CA LYS A 22 -6.18 32.10 52.47
C LYS A 22 -5.04 31.90 51.47
N ASP A 23 -4.54 30.67 51.32
CA ASP A 23 -3.55 30.30 50.31
C ASP A 23 -4.15 30.31 48.89
N GLU A 24 -5.43 29.93 48.74
CA GLU A 24 -6.18 30.01 47.48
C GLU A 24 -6.45 31.47 47.06
N GLU A 25 -6.79 32.33 48.01
CA GLU A 25 -6.95 33.78 47.82
C GLU A 25 -5.60 34.46 47.50
N ALA A 26 -4.52 34.09 48.19
CA ALA A 26 -3.16 34.57 47.90
C ALA A 26 -2.65 34.08 46.53
N ALA A 27 -3.02 32.88 46.11
CA ALA A 27 -2.74 32.36 44.78
C ALA A 27 -3.55 33.07 43.68
N SER A 28 -4.72 33.63 44.02
CA SER A 28 -5.55 34.46 43.14
C SER A 28 -4.91 35.84 42.86
N HIS A 29 -4.25 36.44 43.85
CA HIS A 29 -3.56 37.73 43.72
C HIS A 29 -2.18 37.66 43.06
N ARG A 30 -1.64 36.45 42.83
CA ARG A 30 -0.43 36.28 42.00
C ARG A 30 -0.83 36.50 40.55
N SER A 31 -0.41 37.61 39.96
CA SER A 31 -0.69 37.97 38.57
C SER A 31 -0.22 36.89 37.61
N ARG A 32 -1.10 35.92 37.34
CA ARG A 32 -0.88 34.92 36.30
C ARG A 32 -1.03 35.62 34.97
N GLY A 33 -0.03 35.45 34.10
CA GLY A 33 -0.13 35.94 32.72
C GLY A 33 -1.42 35.41 32.07
N TYR A 34 -2.04 36.22 31.22
CA TYR A 34 -3.29 35.89 30.53
C TYR A 34 -3.25 34.50 29.88
N PHE A 35 -2.10 34.14 29.32
CA PHE A 35 -1.82 32.84 28.71
C PHE A 35 -1.88 31.67 29.71
N ALA A 36 -1.30 31.84 30.89
CA ALA A 36 -1.31 30.81 31.94
C ALA A 36 -2.73 30.60 32.49
N GLY A 37 -3.50 31.69 32.66
CA GLY A 37 -4.90 31.61 33.05
C GLY A 37 -5.78 30.92 32.00
N ALA A 38 -5.53 31.18 30.72
CA ALA A 38 -6.22 30.54 29.61
C ALA A 38 -5.92 29.03 29.52
N LEU A 39 -4.66 28.62 29.67
CA LEU A 39 -4.25 27.20 29.64
C LEU A 39 -4.84 26.38 30.80
N ILE A 40 -4.88 26.96 32.01
CA ILE A 40 -5.48 26.28 33.18
C ILE A 40 -7.00 26.09 32.98
N ARG A 41 -7.68 27.09 32.40
CA ARG A 41 -9.12 26.97 32.07
C ARG A 41 -9.37 25.98 30.93
N PHE A 42 -8.48 25.95 29.95
CA PHE A 42 -8.51 25.02 28.82
C PHE A 42 -8.31 23.56 29.28
N GLY A 43 -7.41 23.33 30.24
CA GLY A 43 -7.14 22.01 30.81
C GLY A 43 -8.25 21.42 31.69
N ARG A 44 -9.22 22.24 32.14
CA ARG A 44 -10.30 21.80 33.03
C ARG A 44 -11.42 21.07 32.30
N ASN A 45 -11.52 21.21 30.98
CA ASN A 45 -12.52 20.55 30.16
C ASN A 45 -11.92 19.34 29.41
N LYS A 46 -12.46 18.14 29.68
CA LYS A 46 -12.00 16.88 29.06
C LYS A 46 -12.07 16.92 27.53
N SER A 47 -13.09 17.57 26.96
CA SER A 47 -13.22 17.67 25.50
C SER A 47 -12.18 18.62 24.88
N SER A 48 -11.89 19.74 25.54
CA SER A 48 -10.86 20.69 25.10
C SER A 48 -9.46 20.08 25.16
N VAL A 49 -9.16 19.30 26.20
CA VAL A 49 -7.89 18.56 26.30
C VAL A 49 -7.77 17.52 25.20
N ALA A 50 -8.81 16.71 24.96
CA ALA A 50 -8.80 15.71 23.89
C ALA A 50 -8.57 16.34 22.51
N ALA A 51 -9.27 17.44 22.20
CA ALA A 51 -9.10 18.17 20.96
C ALA A 51 -7.67 18.72 20.79
N ALA A 52 -7.07 19.28 21.84
CA ALA A 52 -5.70 19.77 21.78
C ALA A 52 -4.67 18.65 21.57
N VAL A 53 -4.88 17.47 22.19
CA VAL A 53 -4.01 16.31 21.95
C VAL A 53 -4.11 15.86 20.50
N ILE A 54 -5.32 15.77 19.94
CA ILE A 54 -5.51 15.41 18.52
C ILE A 54 -4.81 16.43 17.61
N LEU A 55 -5.00 17.73 17.86
CA LEU A 55 -4.34 18.79 17.09
C LEU A 55 -2.82 18.76 17.23
N ALA A 56 -2.29 18.50 18.42
CA ALA A 56 -0.87 18.36 18.66
C ALA A 56 -0.29 17.16 17.91
N LEU A 57 -0.98 16.01 17.91
CA LEU A 57 -0.57 14.83 17.15
C LEU A 57 -0.63 15.09 15.64
N LEU A 58 -1.63 15.82 15.15
CA LEU A 58 -1.76 16.18 13.73
C LEU A 58 -0.62 17.13 13.30
N GLY A 59 -0.31 18.13 14.13
CA GLY A 59 0.81 19.04 13.91
C GLY A 59 2.16 18.34 13.96
N LEU A 60 2.34 17.44 14.93
CA LEU A 60 3.54 16.62 15.03
C LEU A 60 3.70 15.71 13.80
N TYR A 61 2.63 15.06 13.36
CA TYR A 61 2.62 14.25 12.15
C TYR A 61 2.99 15.08 10.92
N ALA A 62 2.45 16.29 10.77
CA ALA A 62 2.74 17.15 9.61
C ALA A 62 4.23 17.54 9.50
N VAL A 63 4.96 17.62 10.62
CA VAL A 63 6.41 17.89 10.63
C VAL A 63 7.22 16.60 10.52
N ILE A 64 6.87 15.56 11.28
CA ILE A 64 7.65 14.32 11.32
C ILE A 64 7.50 13.50 10.02
N ALA A 65 6.30 13.43 9.45
CA ALA A 65 6.03 12.63 8.25
C ALA A 65 6.94 13.00 7.06
N PRO A 66 7.11 14.28 6.65
CA PRO A 66 8.03 14.62 5.56
C PRO A 66 9.51 14.45 5.92
N LEU A 67 9.89 14.49 7.21
CA LEU A 67 11.28 14.27 7.63
C LEU A 67 11.69 12.79 7.59
N LEU A 68 10.77 11.88 7.91
CA LEU A 68 11.02 10.43 7.93
C LEU A 68 10.65 9.74 6.61
N SER A 69 9.77 10.33 5.80
CA SER A 69 9.34 9.73 4.53
C SER A 69 10.44 9.84 3.48
N PRO A 70 10.95 8.72 2.93
CA PRO A 70 11.86 8.74 1.79
C PRO A 70 11.14 9.08 0.48
N TYR A 71 9.79 9.13 0.48
CA TYR A 71 8.98 9.37 -0.70
C TYR A 71 8.62 10.84 -0.85
N THR A 72 8.81 11.38 -2.06
CA THR A 72 8.34 12.71 -2.43
C THR A 72 6.99 12.63 -3.16
N ILE A 73 6.20 13.71 -3.13
CA ILE A 73 4.88 13.78 -3.78
C ILE A 73 4.96 13.50 -5.30
N ALA A 74 6.14 13.69 -5.91
CA ALA A 74 6.39 13.37 -7.31
C ALA A 74 6.39 11.86 -7.62
N HIS A 75 6.52 10.99 -6.61
CA HIS A 75 6.50 9.52 -6.77
C HIS A 75 5.08 8.99 -6.89
N ARG A 76 4.26 9.60 -7.74
CA ARG A 76 2.92 9.11 -8.06
C ARG A 76 2.98 8.34 -9.37
N ASP A 77 2.63 7.07 -9.30
CA ASP A 77 2.47 6.23 -10.46
C ASP A 77 1.03 6.35 -10.98
N ALA A 78 0.87 6.86 -12.20
CA ALA A 78 -0.43 7.00 -12.84
C ALA A 78 -1.12 5.66 -13.08
N LEU A 79 -0.36 4.56 -13.17
CA LEU A 79 -0.89 3.24 -13.45
C LEU A 79 -1.76 2.71 -12.32
N TYR A 80 -1.36 2.98 -11.07
CA TYR A 80 -2.06 2.52 -9.87
C TYR A 80 -3.04 3.56 -9.32
N ALA A 81 -3.34 4.62 -10.10
CA ALA A 81 -4.30 5.63 -9.70
C ALA A 81 -5.69 5.03 -9.49
N GLY A 82 -6.27 5.25 -8.30
CA GLY A 82 -7.58 4.72 -7.94
C GLY A 82 -7.60 3.22 -7.61
N PHE A 83 -6.44 2.62 -7.36
CA PHE A 83 -6.37 1.27 -6.81
C PHE A 83 -6.76 1.27 -5.33
N PRO A 84 -7.43 0.22 -4.84
CA PRO A 84 -7.62 0.05 -3.40
C PRO A 84 -6.26 -0.01 -2.68
N PRO A 85 -6.21 0.33 -1.37
CA PRO A 85 -4.98 0.23 -0.61
C PRO A 85 -4.50 -1.23 -0.54
N TYR A 86 -3.20 -1.42 -0.76
CA TYR A 86 -2.53 -2.71 -0.61
C TYR A 86 -1.39 -2.60 0.39
N LEU A 87 -1.39 -3.49 1.38
CA LEU A 87 -0.31 -3.64 2.34
C LEU A 87 -0.08 -5.12 2.62
N ALA A 88 1.10 -5.61 2.23
CA ALA A 88 1.48 -7.00 2.44
C ALA A 88 1.35 -7.39 3.92
N GLY A 89 0.66 -8.50 4.19
CA GLY A 89 0.42 -9.01 5.55
C GLY A 89 -0.78 -8.40 6.29
N VAL A 90 -1.50 -7.43 5.70
CA VAL A 90 -2.73 -6.87 6.31
C VAL A 90 -3.95 -7.28 5.48
N PRO A 91 -4.76 -8.25 5.94
CA PRO A 91 -5.88 -8.80 5.15
C PRO A 91 -6.95 -7.78 4.75
N MET A 92 -7.10 -6.69 5.52
CA MET A 92 -8.07 -5.63 5.22
C MET A 92 -7.61 -4.73 4.05
N LEU A 93 -6.31 -4.69 3.79
CA LEU A 93 -5.67 -3.89 2.75
C LEU A 93 -5.04 -4.85 1.73
N ASP A 94 -5.87 -5.73 1.18
CA ASP A 94 -5.46 -6.77 0.23
C ASP A 94 -5.50 -6.28 -1.23
N GLY A 95 -5.83 -5.01 -1.49
CA GLY A 95 -5.99 -4.49 -2.84
C GLY A 95 -7.16 -5.12 -3.63
N GLY A 96 -8.10 -5.78 -2.92
CA GLY A 96 -9.16 -6.57 -3.52
C GLY A 96 -10.31 -5.74 -4.08
N ILE A 97 -10.75 -6.07 -5.30
CA ILE A 97 -11.97 -5.56 -5.95
C ILE A 97 -12.88 -6.73 -6.31
N VAL A 98 -14.17 -6.47 -6.48
CA VAL A 98 -15.15 -7.50 -6.88
C VAL A 98 -15.59 -7.24 -8.32
N TYR A 99 -15.44 -8.25 -9.16
CA TYR A 99 -16.01 -8.31 -10.49
C TYR A 99 -17.27 -9.17 -10.46
N GLU A 100 -18.40 -8.57 -10.87
CA GLU A 100 -19.72 -9.16 -10.67
C GLU A 100 -20.07 -10.27 -11.66
N SER A 101 -19.54 -10.19 -12.89
CA SER A 101 -19.83 -11.19 -13.93
C SER A 101 -18.66 -11.27 -14.89
N GLN A 102 -17.84 -12.32 -14.76
CA GLN A 102 -16.67 -12.59 -15.60
C GLN A 102 -16.83 -13.91 -16.35
N THR A 103 -16.28 -13.99 -17.55
CA THR A 103 -16.32 -15.22 -18.36
C THR A 103 -15.31 -16.26 -17.85
N PRO A 104 -15.48 -17.55 -18.18
CA PRO A 104 -14.49 -18.58 -17.86
C PRO A 104 -13.12 -18.26 -18.47
N ALA A 105 -13.08 -17.73 -19.69
CA ALA A 105 -11.83 -17.32 -20.32
C ALA A 105 -11.06 -16.22 -19.54
N LYS A 106 -11.78 -15.30 -18.87
CA LYS A 106 -11.14 -14.28 -18.03
C LYS A 106 -10.62 -14.88 -16.73
N LEU A 107 -11.30 -15.90 -16.18
CA LEU A 107 -10.79 -16.67 -15.04
C LEU A 107 -9.49 -17.38 -15.42
N ASP A 108 -9.48 -18.10 -16.53
CA ASP A 108 -8.30 -18.82 -17.03
C ASP A 108 -7.12 -17.85 -17.28
N TYR A 109 -7.41 -16.68 -17.86
CA TYR A 109 -6.42 -15.63 -18.06
C TYR A 109 -5.83 -15.09 -16.74
N LEU A 110 -6.67 -14.87 -15.72
CA LEU A 110 -6.21 -14.42 -14.40
C LEU A 110 -5.40 -15.51 -13.70
N SER A 111 -5.83 -16.77 -13.77
CA SER A 111 -5.07 -17.90 -13.25
C SER A 111 -3.73 -18.09 -13.95
N ALA A 112 -3.67 -17.86 -15.27
CA ALA A 112 -2.41 -17.85 -16.01
C ALA A 112 -1.45 -16.77 -15.48
N ILE A 113 -1.92 -15.54 -15.21
CA ILE A 113 -1.06 -14.50 -14.59
C ILE A 113 -0.48 -14.98 -13.26
N GLY A 114 -1.25 -15.72 -12.46
CA GLY A 114 -0.79 -16.31 -11.20
C GLY A 114 0.28 -17.38 -11.38
N GLU A 115 0.10 -18.28 -12.35
CA GLU A 115 1.09 -19.32 -12.70
C GLU A 115 2.42 -18.69 -13.15
N GLU A 116 2.36 -17.61 -13.93
CA GLU A 116 3.54 -16.93 -14.49
C GLU A 116 4.29 -16.06 -13.48
N THR A 117 3.56 -15.24 -12.72
CA THR A 117 4.17 -14.28 -11.79
C THR A 117 4.41 -14.84 -10.40
N GLY A 118 3.85 -16.01 -10.09
CA GLY A 118 3.77 -16.58 -8.75
C GLY A 118 2.83 -15.81 -7.81
N MET A 119 2.10 -14.80 -8.31
CA MET A 119 1.16 -13.98 -7.55
C MET A 119 -0.25 -14.15 -8.11
N ASP A 120 -1.06 -15.00 -7.47
CA ASP A 120 -2.42 -15.27 -7.93
C ASP A 120 -3.33 -14.03 -7.77
N PRO A 121 -3.83 -13.43 -8.87
CA PRO A 121 -4.75 -12.32 -8.78
C PRO A 121 -6.15 -12.74 -8.28
N VAL A 122 -6.54 -14.01 -8.39
CA VAL A 122 -7.86 -14.50 -7.99
C VAL A 122 -7.87 -14.82 -6.50
N VAL A 123 -8.19 -13.81 -5.68
CA VAL A 123 -8.27 -13.97 -4.22
C VAL A 123 -9.39 -14.95 -3.83
N LYS A 124 -10.56 -14.85 -4.48
CA LYS A 124 -11.70 -15.73 -4.19
C LYS A 124 -12.73 -15.76 -5.31
N ILE A 125 -13.29 -16.94 -5.60
CA ILE A 125 -14.52 -17.08 -6.39
C ILE A 125 -15.70 -16.93 -5.43
N LEU A 126 -16.51 -15.88 -5.62
CA LEU A 126 -17.63 -15.52 -4.74
C LEU A 126 -18.94 -16.20 -5.15
N GLY A 127 -19.06 -16.61 -6.42
CA GLY A 127 -20.24 -17.30 -6.91
C GLY A 127 -20.17 -17.59 -8.40
N GLU A 128 -21.04 -18.49 -8.85
CA GLU A 128 -21.21 -18.88 -10.24
C GLU A 128 -22.67 -18.61 -10.63
N THR A 129 -22.87 -18.02 -11.80
CA THR A 129 -24.18 -17.74 -12.38
C THR A 129 -24.26 -18.41 -13.75
N VAL A 130 -25.22 -19.32 -13.93
CA VAL A 130 -25.47 -19.95 -15.23
C VAL A 130 -26.63 -19.23 -15.91
N THR A 131 -26.34 -18.57 -17.03
CA THR A 131 -27.37 -17.94 -17.86
C THR A 131 -27.64 -18.83 -19.07
N VAL A 132 -28.90 -19.16 -19.32
CA VAL A 132 -29.33 -19.89 -20.53
C VAL A 132 -29.92 -18.87 -21.49
N THR A 133 -29.27 -18.64 -22.64
CA THR A 133 -29.78 -17.77 -23.70
C THR A 133 -30.05 -18.58 -24.95
N THR A 134 -31.29 -18.52 -25.44
CA THR A 134 -31.68 -19.12 -26.72
C THR A 134 -31.23 -18.22 -27.85
N HIS A 135 -30.24 -18.65 -28.64
CA HIS A 135 -29.79 -17.90 -29.80
C HIS A 135 -29.97 -18.77 -31.05
N ARG A 136 -30.85 -18.35 -31.98
CA ARG A 136 -31.21 -19.12 -33.19
C ARG A 136 -31.80 -20.52 -32.93
N GLY A 137 -32.60 -20.68 -31.88
CA GLY A 137 -33.28 -21.95 -31.58
C GLY A 137 -32.44 -23.00 -30.85
N GLU A 138 -31.16 -22.72 -30.59
CA GLU A 138 -30.30 -23.52 -29.69
C GLU A 138 -30.15 -22.83 -28.34
N GLU A 139 -30.28 -23.59 -27.25
CA GLU A 139 -29.96 -23.14 -25.90
C GLU A 139 -28.44 -23.05 -25.72
N ARG A 140 -27.90 -21.84 -25.59
CA ARG A 140 -26.51 -21.65 -25.15
C ARG A 140 -26.49 -21.38 -23.66
N ARG A 141 -25.85 -22.30 -22.92
CA ARG A 141 -25.51 -22.09 -21.52
C ARG A 141 -24.22 -21.27 -21.45
N SER A 142 -24.30 -20.08 -20.87
CA SER A 142 -23.17 -19.22 -20.56
C SER A 142 -22.97 -19.19 -19.06
N VAL A 143 -21.82 -19.66 -18.59
CA VAL A 143 -21.43 -19.57 -17.18
C VAL A 143 -20.71 -18.25 -16.96
N SER A 144 -21.04 -17.52 -15.90
CA SER A 144 -20.29 -16.36 -15.45
C SER A 144 -19.92 -16.48 -13.98
N TYR A 145 -18.75 -15.96 -13.63
CA TYR A 145 -18.21 -16.01 -12.28
C TYR A 145 -18.18 -14.63 -11.65
N ARG A 146 -18.53 -14.58 -10.37
CA ARG A 146 -18.30 -13.43 -9.51
C ARG A 146 -16.96 -13.63 -8.82
N LEU A 147 -15.98 -12.76 -9.10
CA LEU A 147 -14.59 -12.92 -8.66
C LEU A 147 -14.18 -11.78 -7.73
N ARG A 148 -13.49 -12.09 -6.63
CA ARG A 148 -12.67 -11.12 -5.89
C ARG A 148 -11.25 -11.20 -6.42
N VAL A 149 -10.76 -10.10 -6.96
CA VAL A 149 -9.47 -10.01 -7.65
C VAL A 149 -8.57 -9.00 -6.94
N ASN A 150 -7.30 -9.32 -6.73
CA ASN A 150 -6.30 -8.36 -6.30
C ASN A 150 -5.84 -7.56 -7.51
N ARG A 151 -6.15 -6.26 -7.50
CA ARG A 151 -5.90 -5.37 -8.65
C ARG A 151 -4.42 -5.19 -8.96
N TYR A 152 -3.54 -5.25 -7.95
CA TYR A 152 -2.10 -5.12 -8.14
C TYR A 152 -1.51 -6.34 -8.83
N PHE A 153 -2.00 -7.53 -8.49
CA PHE A 153 -1.58 -8.77 -9.12
C PHE A 153 -2.18 -8.93 -10.52
N GLU A 154 -3.44 -8.49 -10.73
CA GLU A 154 -4.07 -8.47 -12.04
C GLU A 154 -3.32 -7.60 -13.05
N THR A 155 -2.79 -6.45 -12.61
CA THR A 155 -1.95 -5.60 -13.45
C THR A 155 -0.77 -6.37 -14.05
N GLY A 156 -0.22 -7.34 -13.30
CA GLY A 156 0.87 -8.20 -13.73
C GLY A 156 2.07 -7.41 -14.26
N ILE A 157 2.60 -7.84 -15.40
CA ILE A 157 3.72 -7.20 -16.09
C ILE A 157 3.22 -6.13 -17.05
N VAL A 158 3.93 -5.00 -17.07
CA VAL A 158 3.61 -3.84 -17.92
C VAL A 158 4.86 -3.39 -18.66
N ARG A 159 4.68 -2.97 -19.92
CA ARG A 159 5.75 -2.28 -20.65
C ARG A 159 5.84 -0.85 -20.18
N ARG A 160 7.05 -0.36 -19.95
CA ARG A 160 7.31 1.03 -19.58
C ARG A 160 8.49 1.58 -20.34
N VAL A 161 8.32 2.80 -20.82
CA VAL A 161 9.42 3.61 -21.31
C VAL A 161 10.05 4.27 -20.08
N MET A 162 11.37 4.15 -19.96
CA MET A 162 12.14 4.72 -18.86
C MET A 162 13.43 5.33 -19.41
N GLN A 163 14.05 6.21 -18.64
CA GLN A 163 15.33 6.80 -19.03
C GLN A 163 16.46 5.76 -18.88
N PRO A 164 17.51 5.80 -19.70
CA PRO A 164 18.62 4.85 -19.62
C PRO A 164 19.26 4.78 -18.22
N GLU A 165 19.41 5.92 -17.55
CA GLU A 165 19.99 5.99 -16.20
C GLU A 165 19.05 5.39 -15.13
N GLU A 166 17.74 5.41 -15.37
CA GLU A 166 16.77 4.72 -14.52
C GLU A 166 16.85 3.21 -14.72
N PHE A 167 16.96 2.76 -15.98
CA PHE A 167 17.13 1.36 -16.32
C PHE A 167 18.39 0.77 -15.66
N GLU A 168 19.53 1.44 -15.75
CA GLU A 168 20.78 1.02 -15.07
C GLU A 168 20.64 0.96 -13.53
N ARG A 169 19.96 1.95 -12.93
CA ARG A 169 19.71 1.94 -11.48
C ARG A 169 18.82 0.78 -11.04
N ILE A 170 17.81 0.43 -11.83
CA ILE A 170 16.97 -0.75 -11.54
C ILE A 170 17.80 -2.03 -11.69
N GLN A 171 18.64 -2.14 -12.71
CA GLN A 171 19.55 -3.28 -12.88
C GLN A 171 20.49 -3.46 -11.69
N GLN A 172 21.05 -2.36 -11.17
CA GLN A 172 21.86 -2.37 -9.96
C GLN A 172 21.05 -2.80 -8.73
N PHE A 173 19.85 -2.24 -8.55
CA PHE A 173 18.96 -2.62 -7.46
C PHE A 173 18.63 -4.13 -7.48
N GLN A 174 18.36 -4.68 -8.67
CA GLN A 174 18.13 -6.12 -8.85
C GLN A 174 19.34 -6.94 -8.37
N ARG A 175 20.57 -6.54 -8.74
CA ARG A 175 21.81 -7.21 -8.31
C ARG A 175 22.01 -7.15 -6.79
N GLU A 176 21.79 -5.98 -6.19
CA GLU A 176 22.00 -5.77 -4.76
C GLU A 176 21.00 -6.53 -3.89
N ARG A 177 19.74 -6.61 -4.33
CA ARG A 177 18.64 -7.22 -3.57
C ARG A 177 18.36 -8.67 -3.92
N GLY A 178 18.85 -9.16 -5.06
CA GLY A 178 18.53 -10.50 -5.54
C GLY A 178 17.08 -10.63 -6.04
N ILE A 179 16.43 -9.53 -6.43
CA ILE A 179 15.01 -9.51 -6.82
C ILE A 179 14.89 -9.25 -8.33
N GLN A 180 14.07 -10.03 -9.03
CA GLN A 180 13.76 -9.80 -10.44
C GLN A 180 12.71 -8.68 -10.58
N VAL A 181 13.04 -7.61 -11.30
CA VAL A 181 12.12 -6.47 -11.54
C VAL A 181 11.85 -6.28 -13.03
N ILE A 182 12.89 -6.30 -13.86
CA ILE A 182 12.77 -6.19 -15.32
C ILE A 182 12.63 -7.60 -15.90
N TYR A 183 11.64 -7.83 -16.75
CA TYR A 183 11.43 -9.12 -17.41
C TYR A 183 11.76 -9.01 -18.90
N PRO A 184 12.06 -10.14 -19.57
CA PRO A 184 12.30 -10.11 -21.00
C PRO A 184 11.10 -9.55 -21.76
N TYR A 185 11.39 -8.86 -22.85
CA TYR A 185 10.40 -8.25 -23.69
C TYR A 185 9.63 -9.33 -24.45
N VAL A 186 8.31 -9.31 -24.35
CA VAL A 186 7.43 -10.20 -25.11
C VAL A 186 7.25 -9.66 -26.51
N GLU A 187 7.46 -10.53 -27.49
CA GLU A 187 7.24 -10.30 -28.92
C GLU A 187 5.84 -9.68 -29.17
N PRO A 188 5.75 -8.44 -29.69
CA PRO A 188 4.46 -7.73 -29.83
C PRO A 188 3.43 -8.45 -30.69
N SER A 189 3.89 -9.27 -31.64
CA SER A 189 2.99 -10.07 -32.49
C SER A 189 2.27 -11.19 -31.71
N VAL A 190 2.77 -11.56 -30.53
CA VAL A 190 2.13 -12.53 -29.64
C VAL A 190 1.19 -11.80 -28.66
N GLY A 191 -0.03 -12.31 -28.53
CA GLY A 191 -0.99 -11.78 -27.55
C GLY A 191 -1.50 -10.36 -27.85
N GLY A 192 -1.36 -9.87 -29.09
CA GLY A 192 -1.84 -8.55 -29.49
C GLY A 192 -1.15 -7.38 -28.79
N GLY A 193 0.12 -7.58 -28.39
CA GLY A 193 0.86 -6.59 -27.63
C GLY A 193 0.49 -6.56 -26.15
N ASP A 194 -0.08 -7.61 -25.57
CA ASP A 194 -0.15 -7.75 -24.11
C ASP A 194 1.22 -8.19 -23.55
N ALA A 195 1.69 -7.54 -22.49
CA ALA A 195 2.97 -7.85 -21.85
C ALA A 195 2.89 -9.06 -20.92
N LYS A 196 1.66 -9.55 -20.65
CA LYS A 196 1.38 -10.66 -19.73
C LYS A 196 1.30 -12.01 -20.41
N VAL A 197 1.43 -12.06 -21.74
CA VAL A 197 1.34 -13.31 -22.52
C VAL A 197 2.75 -13.82 -22.79
N TRP A 198 3.20 -14.79 -22.02
CA TRP A 198 4.61 -15.23 -22.03
C TRP A 198 4.87 -16.47 -22.87
N TYR A 199 3.81 -17.20 -23.22
CA TYR A 199 3.92 -18.39 -24.06
C TYR A 199 2.92 -18.35 -25.20
N ARG A 200 3.34 -18.89 -26.34
CA ARG A 200 2.46 -19.29 -27.42
C ARG A 200 2.20 -20.78 -27.30
N VAL A 201 0.93 -21.17 -27.40
CA VAL A 201 0.54 -22.57 -27.50
C VAL A 201 0.49 -22.94 -28.98
N MET A 202 1.31 -23.90 -29.37
CA MET A 202 1.37 -24.45 -30.73
C MET A 202 0.20 -25.43 -30.96
N ALA A 203 -0.07 -25.78 -32.23
CA ALA A 203 -1.21 -26.63 -32.58
C ALA A 203 -1.14 -28.04 -31.98
N ASP A 204 0.06 -28.50 -31.62
CA ASP A 204 0.34 -29.76 -30.94
C ASP A 204 0.18 -29.67 -29.41
N GLY A 205 -0.14 -28.50 -28.87
CA GLY A 205 -0.25 -28.23 -27.44
C GLY A 205 1.07 -27.87 -26.75
N THR A 206 2.18 -27.80 -27.50
CA THR A 206 3.48 -27.41 -26.95
C THR A 206 3.48 -25.91 -26.61
N ARG A 207 4.01 -25.55 -25.43
CA ARG A 207 4.20 -24.15 -25.00
C ARG A 207 5.59 -23.67 -25.41
N GLU A 208 5.65 -22.63 -26.22
CA GLU A 208 6.89 -21.98 -26.63
C GLU A 208 6.97 -20.58 -26.02
N ALA A 209 8.12 -20.20 -25.46
CA ALA A 209 8.30 -18.88 -24.87
C ALA A 209 8.18 -17.78 -25.94
N ALA A 210 7.44 -16.72 -25.63
CA ALA A 210 7.14 -15.61 -26.52
C ALA A 210 8.10 -14.42 -26.35
N TYR A 211 9.31 -14.65 -25.82
CA TYR A 211 10.29 -13.61 -25.59
C TYR A 211 11.01 -13.22 -26.88
N LEU A 212 11.34 -11.94 -27.00
CA LEU A 212 12.08 -11.38 -28.12
C LEU A 212 13.56 -11.78 -28.03
N THR A 213 14.08 -12.34 -29.12
CA THR A 213 15.48 -12.77 -29.26
C THR A 213 16.26 -12.03 -30.34
N ASP A 214 15.60 -11.18 -31.14
CA ASP A 214 16.22 -10.47 -32.25
C ASP A 214 17.12 -9.32 -31.75
N LYS A 215 18.42 -9.59 -31.65
CA LYS A 215 19.43 -8.64 -31.15
C LYS A 215 19.48 -7.31 -31.90
N ALA A 216 18.96 -7.24 -33.14
CA ALA A 216 18.87 -5.98 -33.86
C ALA A 216 17.88 -4.98 -33.22
N ALA A 217 16.91 -5.47 -32.44
CA ALA A 217 15.94 -4.67 -31.71
C ALA A 217 16.35 -4.38 -30.25
N GLU A 218 17.55 -4.82 -29.82
CA GLU A 218 18.01 -4.58 -28.45
C GLU A 218 18.33 -3.10 -28.25
N GLY A 219 17.69 -2.49 -27.26
CA GLY A 219 17.96 -1.12 -26.83
C GLY A 219 19.18 -1.03 -25.92
N ALA A 220 18.96 -0.69 -24.65
CA ALA A 220 20.01 -0.64 -23.64
C ALA A 220 20.43 -2.05 -23.19
N PRO A 221 21.73 -2.36 -23.09
CA PRO A 221 22.19 -3.70 -22.72
C PRO A 221 21.74 -4.10 -21.32
N TYR A 222 21.39 -5.39 -21.17
CA TYR A 222 20.93 -5.96 -19.91
C TYR A 222 21.95 -6.93 -19.29
N ASP A 223 22.40 -6.60 -18.07
CA ASP A 223 23.47 -7.30 -17.34
C ASP A 223 23.07 -7.68 -15.89
N SER A 224 21.78 -7.72 -15.59
CA SER A 224 21.25 -8.07 -14.28
C SER A 224 20.72 -9.51 -14.20
N LEU A 225 19.96 -9.82 -13.15
CA LEU A 225 19.34 -11.12 -12.92
C LEU A 225 18.47 -11.54 -14.11
N ARG A 226 18.60 -12.79 -14.54
CA ARG A 226 17.84 -13.35 -15.66
C ARG A 226 16.82 -14.37 -15.15
N ILE A 227 15.78 -14.59 -15.95
CA ILE A 227 14.78 -15.60 -15.62
C ILE A 227 15.40 -17.01 -15.71
N PRO A 228 14.91 -17.99 -14.94
CA PRO A 228 15.36 -19.36 -15.07
C PRO A 228 15.17 -19.87 -16.51
N GLY A 229 16.22 -20.43 -17.10
CA GLY A 229 16.20 -20.95 -18.47
C GLY A 229 16.56 -19.93 -19.56
N ASP A 230 16.83 -18.67 -19.23
CA ASP A 230 17.42 -17.71 -20.16
C ASP A 230 18.91 -18.04 -20.40
N ASP A 231 19.26 -18.26 -21.67
CA ASP A 231 20.61 -18.56 -22.15
C ASP A 231 21.41 -17.30 -22.51
N GLY A 232 20.83 -16.11 -22.33
CA GLY A 232 21.40 -14.82 -22.70
C GLY A 232 20.88 -14.26 -24.02
N SER A 233 20.07 -15.04 -24.76
CA SER A 233 19.49 -14.60 -26.03
C SER A 233 18.36 -13.60 -25.85
N TYR A 234 17.67 -13.61 -24.71
CA TYR A 234 16.50 -12.78 -24.49
C TYR A 234 16.85 -11.29 -24.35
N ILE A 235 15.94 -10.46 -24.85
CA ILE A 235 16.05 -9.01 -24.86
C ILE A 235 15.15 -8.43 -23.78
N TYR A 236 15.69 -7.48 -23.03
CA TYR A 236 15.01 -6.86 -21.89
C TYR A 236 14.67 -5.39 -22.13
N SER A 237 15.11 -4.84 -23.27
CA SER A 237 14.89 -3.44 -23.66
C SER A 237 14.78 -3.33 -25.18
N VAL A 238 13.89 -2.44 -25.64
CA VAL A 238 13.66 -2.12 -27.07
C VAL A 238 13.53 -0.61 -27.19
#